data_AF-A0AAV5MCN0-F1
#
_entry.id   AF-A0AAV5MCN0-F1
#
_cell.length_a   1.000
_cell.length_b   1.000
_cell.length_c   1.000
_cell.angle_alpha   90.00
_cell.angle_beta   90.00
_cell.angle_gamma   90.00
#
_symmetry.space_group_name_H-M   'P 1'
#
loop_
_entity.id
_entity.type
_entity.pdbx_description
1 polymer ?
#
loop_
_entity_poly.entity_id
_entity_poly.type
_entity_poly.pdbx_seq_one_letter_code
_entity_poly.pdbx_strand_id
1 'polypeptide(L)'
;MGFWLRSIELLFVFWVVLRPFCLGIWLINSRLSVDGGDEFGFSVYGAFEFVEAPQYQNGNDCLAIKPYASLCDPSFVHIVMTLDSEYLRGSLVAMYSINHHASCPKNIFFHFITVEFNSASPWLLNQIVRSTFLSLKFKVHIFKEDKVINLISSSIHEALGNPLIC
;
A
#
# COMPACT_ATOMS: atom_id res chain seq x y z
N MET A 1 -2.20 -0.08 57.68
CA MET A 1 -2.62 -1.13 56.73
C MET A 1 -3.48 -0.55 55.59
N GLY A 2 -3.09 0.59 54.98
CA GLY A 2 -3.92 1.31 54.00
C GLY A 2 -3.19 1.84 52.76
N PHE A 3 -1.86 1.74 52.71
CA PHE A 3 -1.06 2.14 51.53
C PHE A 3 -1.04 1.07 50.44
N TRP A 4 -1.09 -0.21 50.81
CA TRP A 4 -1.06 -1.33 49.87
C TRP A 4 -2.36 -1.46 49.05
N LEU A 5 -3.53 -1.20 49.65
CA LEU A 5 -4.81 -1.23 48.93
C LEU A 5 -4.87 -0.18 47.81
N ARG A 6 -4.40 1.05 48.06
CA ARG A 6 -4.39 2.11 47.04
C ARG A 6 -3.48 1.80 45.85
N SER A 7 -2.38 1.09 46.08
CA SER A 7 -1.46 0.70 45.03
C SER A 7 -2.02 -0.42 44.15
N ILE A 8 -2.80 -1.35 44.73
CA ILE A 8 -3.48 -2.42 44.00
C ILE A 8 -4.62 -1.85 43.15
N GLU A 9 -5.41 -0.93 43.70
CA GLU A 9 -6.47 -0.22 42.97
C GLU A 9 -5.92 0.54 41.74
N LEU A 10 -4.77 1.22 41.88
CA LEU A 10 -4.13 1.93 40.77
C LEU A 10 -3.60 1.00 39.67
N LEU A 11 -3.02 -0.14 40.04
CA LEU A 11 -2.59 -1.15 39.08
C LEU A 11 -3.78 -1.80 38.36
N PHE A 12 -4.90 -1.99 39.06
CA PHE A 12 -6.13 -2.53 38.48
C PHE A 12 -6.77 -1.56 37.48
N VAL A 13 -6.84 -0.27 37.83
CA VAL A 13 -7.31 0.79 36.90
C VAL A 13 -6.39 0.90 35.69
N PHE A 14 -5.07 0.85 35.87
CA PHE A 14 -4.11 0.86 34.75
C PHE A 14 -4.29 -0.35 33.83
N TRP A 15 -4.52 -1.55 34.39
CA TRP A 15 -4.80 -2.77 33.62
C TRP A 15 -6.14 -2.72 32.87
N VAL A 16 -7.18 -2.17 33.48
CA VAL A 16 -8.50 -2.04 32.86
C VAL A 16 -8.51 -0.97 31.76
N VAL A 17 -7.78 0.14 31.95
CA VAL A 17 -7.70 1.27 31.00
C VAL A 17 -6.74 1.00 29.83
N LEU A 18 -5.73 0.14 29.99
CA LEU A 18 -4.81 -0.24 28.90
C LEU A 18 -5.28 -1.43 28.06
N ARG A 19 -6.23 -2.24 28.55
CA ARG A 19 -6.81 -3.35 27.76
C ARG A 19 -7.58 -2.98 26.48
N PRO A 20 -8.26 -1.82 26.33
CA PRO A 20 -8.92 -1.49 25.08
C PRO A 20 -7.94 -1.07 23.98
N PHE A 21 -6.70 -0.69 24.33
CA PHE A 21 -5.69 -0.28 23.34
C PHE A 21 -5.02 -1.45 22.63
N CYS A 22 -4.90 -2.62 23.24
CA CYS A 22 -4.34 -3.80 22.56
C CYS A 22 -5.39 -4.62 21.79
N LEU A 23 -6.65 -4.64 22.26
CA LEU A 23 -7.71 -5.42 21.60
C LEU A 23 -8.39 -4.66 20.44
N GLY A 24 -8.38 -3.32 20.48
CA GLY A 24 -8.92 -2.51 19.38
C GLY A 24 -8.14 -2.66 18.07
N ILE A 25 -6.83 -2.95 18.14
CA ILE A 25 -5.98 -3.10 16.94
C ILE A 25 -6.19 -4.48 16.31
N TRP A 26 -6.46 -5.52 17.11
CA TRP A 26 -6.69 -6.88 16.59
C TRP A 26 -8.12 -7.06 16.04
N LEU A 27 -9.13 -6.44 16.67
CA LEU A 27 -10.53 -6.53 16.22
C LEU A 27 -10.81 -5.83 14.88
N ILE A 28 -9.93 -4.92 14.44
CA ILE A 28 -10.02 -4.34 13.08
C ILE A 28 -9.51 -5.35 12.04
N ASN A 29 -8.53 -6.19 12.39
CA ASN A 29 -7.96 -7.18 11.48
C ASN A 29 -8.85 -8.43 11.33
N SER A 30 -9.59 -8.81 12.37
CA SER A 30 -10.42 -10.03 12.35
C SER A 30 -11.72 -9.94 11.54
N ARG A 31 -12.17 -8.76 11.08
CA ARG A 31 -13.36 -8.62 10.20
C ARG A 31 -13.04 -8.72 8.70
N LEU A 32 -11.79 -8.96 8.32
CA LEU A 32 -11.36 -9.06 6.92
C LEU A 32 -10.99 -10.47 6.47
N SER A 33 -11.19 -11.50 7.31
CA SER A 33 -11.07 -12.89 6.87
C SER A 33 -12.39 -13.41 6.31
N VAL A 34 -12.41 -13.39 4.98
CA VAL A 34 -13.29 -14.02 3.98
C VAL A 34 -14.06 -15.26 4.47
N ASP A 35 -15.38 -15.25 4.30
CA ASP A 35 -16.15 -16.46 4.01
C ASP A 35 -16.59 -16.40 2.55
N GLY A 36 -16.32 -17.47 1.82
CA GLY A 36 -16.55 -17.57 0.38
C GLY A 36 -18.03 -17.67 0.08
N GLY A 37 -18.53 -16.76 -0.74
CA GLY A 37 -19.89 -16.77 -1.25
C GLY A 37 -20.03 -15.73 -2.34
N ASP A 38 -20.26 -16.21 -3.56
CA ASP A 38 -20.47 -15.44 -4.78
C ASP A 38 -21.55 -14.34 -4.59
N GLU A 39 -21.43 -13.25 -5.37
CA GLU A 39 -22.38 -12.11 -5.49
C GLU A 39 -22.26 -10.88 -4.55
N PHE A 40 -21.21 -10.68 -3.75
CA PHE A 40 -21.08 -9.45 -2.91
C PHE A 40 -19.73 -8.71 -2.95
N GLY A 41 -19.01 -8.76 -4.08
CA GLY A 41 -17.71 -8.08 -4.24
C GLY A 41 -17.74 -6.54 -4.44
N PHE A 42 -18.92 -5.92 -4.51
CA PHE A 42 -19.06 -4.50 -4.87
C PHE A 42 -19.14 -3.54 -3.66
N SER A 43 -19.40 -4.03 -2.44
CA SER A 43 -19.70 -3.15 -1.29
C SER A 43 -18.51 -2.84 -0.37
N VAL A 44 -17.43 -3.63 -0.35
CA VAL A 44 -16.31 -3.42 0.60
C VAL A 44 -15.33 -2.35 0.10
N TYR A 45 -15.13 -2.24 -1.22
CA TYR A 45 -14.24 -1.25 -1.81
C TYR A 45 -14.89 0.11 -2.12
N GLY A 46 -16.22 0.20 -2.07
CA GLY A 46 -16.94 1.48 -2.13
C GLY A 46 -16.81 2.34 -0.87
N ALA A 47 -16.20 1.82 0.19
CA ALA A 47 -16.07 2.48 1.49
C ALA A 47 -14.66 3.01 1.81
N PHE A 48 -13.67 2.79 0.95
CA PHE A 48 -12.38 3.47 1.11
C PHE A 48 -12.45 4.84 0.46
N GLU A 49 -12.91 5.84 1.22
CA GLU A 49 -12.66 7.24 0.87
C GLU A 49 -11.17 7.55 1.08
N PHE A 50 -10.42 7.54 -0.01
CA PHE A 50 -9.07 8.09 -0.02
C PHE A 50 -9.15 9.59 -0.27
N VAL A 51 -8.51 10.35 0.60
CA VAL A 51 -8.40 11.81 0.43
C VAL A 51 -7.46 12.09 -0.74
N GLU A 52 -7.91 12.97 -1.63
CA GLU A 52 -7.10 13.43 -2.75
C GLU A 52 -5.78 14.04 -2.25
N ALA A 53 -4.67 13.60 -2.86
CA ALA A 53 -3.36 14.15 -2.59
C ALA A 53 -3.22 15.56 -3.18
N PRO A 54 -2.45 16.46 -2.53
CA PRO A 54 -2.21 17.79 -3.06
C PRO A 54 -1.47 17.72 -4.41
N GLN A 55 -1.58 18.78 -5.19
CA GLN A 55 -0.82 18.87 -6.43
C GLN A 55 0.67 19.14 -6.13
N TYR A 56 1.53 18.21 -6.55
CA TYR A 56 2.97 18.34 -6.39
C TYR A 56 3.63 19.10 -7.54
N GLN A 57 4.58 19.97 -7.21
CA GLN A 57 5.32 20.80 -8.16
C GLN A 57 6.82 20.54 -8.02
N ASN A 58 7.55 20.69 -9.12
CA ASN A 58 9.01 20.58 -9.11
C ASN A 58 9.66 21.81 -8.49
N GLY A 59 10.80 21.61 -7.84
CA GLY A 59 11.73 22.68 -7.51
C GLY A 59 12.45 23.24 -8.74
N ASN A 60 13.27 24.27 -8.51
CA ASN A 60 13.91 25.04 -9.57
C ASN A 60 15.03 24.28 -10.31
N ASP A 61 15.67 23.31 -9.64
CA ASP A 61 16.84 22.58 -10.15
C ASP A 61 16.47 21.29 -10.90
N CYS A 62 15.20 21.08 -11.22
CA CYS A 62 14.71 19.87 -11.86
C CYS A 62 14.95 19.87 -13.38
N LEU A 63 15.28 18.71 -13.94
CA LEU A 63 15.38 18.52 -15.38
C LEU A 63 14.03 18.78 -16.06
N ALA A 64 14.04 19.60 -17.12
CA ALA A 64 12.85 19.93 -17.88
C ALA A 64 12.36 18.70 -18.66
N ILE A 65 11.11 18.32 -18.43
CA ILE A 65 10.47 17.22 -19.15
C ILE A 65 10.12 17.69 -20.55
N LYS A 66 10.71 17.07 -21.57
CA LYS A 66 10.41 17.38 -22.97
C LYS A 66 8.98 16.94 -23.33
N PRO A 67 8.24 17.68 -24.18
CA PRO A 67 6.87 17.33 -24.56
C PRO A 67 6.73 15.95 -25.24
N TYR A 68 7.81 15.46 -25.84
CA TYR A 68 7.89 14.16 -26.52
C TYR A 68 8.88 13.21 -25.85
N ALA A 69 9.18 13.43 -24.56
CA ALA A 69 10.06 12.55 -23.81
C ALA A 69 9.48 11.12 -23.81
N SER A 70 10.29 10.17 -24.29
CA SER A 70 9.95 8.76 -24.17
C SER A 70 9.98 8.32 -22.70
N LEU A 71 9.35 7.19 -22.37
CA LEU A 71 9.48 6.58 -21.04
C LEU A 71 10.92 6.25 -20.66
N CYS A 72 11.86 6.20 -21.62
CA CYS A 72 13.28 5.97 -21.35
C CYS A 72 14.09 7.27 -21.26
N ASP A 73 13.43 8.43 -21.20
CA ASP A 73 14.12 9.72 -21.08
C ASP A 73 14.77 9.84 -19.69
N PRO A 74 16.06 10.24 -19.61
CA PRO A 74 16.79 10.31 -18.35
C PRO A 74 16.26 11.36 -17.37
N SER A 75 15.33 12.21 -17.81
CA SER A 75 14.65 13.17 -16.93
C SER A 75 13.68 12.49 -15.97
N PHE A 76 13.32 11.22 -16.20
CA PHE A 76 12.40 10.46 -15.34
C PHE A 76 13.10 9.56 -14.34
N VAL A 77 12.57 9.53 -13.11
CA VAL A 77 12.90 8.53 -12.10
C VAL A 77 11.78 7.51 -12.06
N HIS A 78 12.09 6.26 -12.39
CA HIS A 78 11.12 5.18 -12.43
C HIS A 78 11.09 4.45 -11.08
N ILE A 79 9.91 4.40 -10.46
CA ILE A 79 9.68 3.67 -9.22
C ILE A 79 8.77 2.49 -9.52
N VAL A 80 9.21 1.29 -9.16
CA VAL A 80 8.42 0.07 -9.29
C VAL A 80 7.92 -0.33 -7.91
N MET A 81 6.62 -0.57 -7.79
CA MET A 81 6.00 -1.03 -6.55
C MET A 81 4.88 -2.02 -6.86
N THR A 82 4.64 -2.92 -5.91
CA THR A 82 3.48 -3.81 -5.98
C THR A 82 2.23 -3.07 -5.52
N LEU A 83 1.07 -3.46 -6.06
CA LEU A 83 -0.22 -2.91 -5.69
C LEU A 83 -1.19 -4.06 -5.44
N ASP A 84 -1.56 -4.21 -4.18
CA ASP A 84 -2.48 -5.21 -3.68
C ASP A 84 -3.57 -4.55 -2.84
N SER A 85 -4.78 -5.09 -2.88
CA SER A 85 -5.86 -4.78 -1.96
C SER A 85 -5.45 -4.72 -0.48
N GLU A 86 -4.72 -5.71 0.01
CA GLU A 86 -4.37 -5.86 1.43
C GLU A 86 -3.38 -4.76 1.88
N TYR A 87 -2.53 -4.32 0.95
CA TYR A 87 -1.48 -3.33 1.19
C TYR A 87 -1.80 -1.96 0.58
N LEU A 88 -3.01 -1.75 0.07
CA LEU A 88 -3.39 -0.56 -0.70
C LEU A 88 -3.21 0.71 0.12
N ARG A 89 -3.69 0.72 1.36
CA ARG A 89 -3.54 1.88 2.26
C ARG A 89 -2.07 2.22 2.51
N GLY A 90 -1.23 1.22 2.78
CA GLY A 90 0.21 1.42 2.99
C GLY A 90 0.90 1.92 1.72
N SER A 91 0.52 1.37 0.57
CA SER A 91 1.02 1.75 -0.75
C SER A 91 0.72 3.22 -1.07
N LEU A 92 -0.51 3.68 -0.81
CA LEU A 92 -0.90 5.08 -1.02
C LEU A 92 -0.16 6.04 -0.06
N VAL A 93 0.03 5.65 1.20
CA VAL A 93 0.83 6.43 2.15
C VAL A 93 2.30 6.53 1.70
N ALA A 94 2.87 5.43 1.21
CA ALA A 94 4.23 5.42 0.67
C ALA A 94 4.34 6.35 -0.54
N MET A 95 3.38 6.28 -1.47
CA MET A 95 3.31 7.21 -2.60
C MET A 95 3.20 8.66 -2.15
N TYR A 96 2.35 8.96 -1.17
CA TYR A 96 2.22 10.31 -0.62
C TYR A 96 3.56 10.80 -0.08
N SER A 97 4.23 9.98 0.74
CA SER A 97 5.55 10.30 1.30
C SER A 97 6.59 10.57 0.22
N ILE A 98 6.69 9.69 -0.78
CA ILE A 98 7.61 9.85 -1.91
C ILE A 98 7.39 11.18 -2.62
N ASN A 99 6.14 11.50 -2.98
CA ASN A 99 5.84 12.73 -3.71
C ASN A 99 6.02 13.98 -2.84
N HIS A 100 5.70 13.90 -1.55
CA HIS A 100 5.81 15.01 -0.62
C HIS A 100 7.26 15.39 -0.32
N HIS A 101 8.16 14.40 -0.27
CA HIS A 101 9.57 14.61 0.05
C HIS A 101 10.50 14.63 -1.17
N ALA A 102 9.99 14.39 -2.38
CA ALA A 102 10.79 14.53 -3.60
C ALA A 102 11.04 16.00 -3.96
N SER A 103 12.25 16.32 -4.39
CA SER A 103 12.57 17.64 -4.96
C SER A 103 11.93 17.86 -6.34
N CYS A 104 11.75 16.77 -7.10
CA CYS A 104 11.21 16.80 -8.47
C CYS A 104 10.07 15.78 -8.66
N PRO A 105 8.92 15.92 -7.98
CA PRO A 105 7.84 14.95 -8.00
C PRO A 105 7.21 14.74 -9.38
N LYS A 106 7.22 15.74 -10.28
CA LYS A 106 6.67 15.59 -11.65
C LYS A 106 7.56 14.76 -12.58
N ASN A 107 8.81 14.53 -12.18
CA ASN A 107 9.79 13.70 -12.87
C ASN A 107 9.72 12.24 -12.39
N ILE A 108 8.85 11.91 -11.45
CA ILE A 108 8.67 10.54 -10.99
C ILE A 108 7.64 9.84 -11.88
N PHE A 109 7.95 8.62 -12.31
CA PHE A 109 7.03 7.75 -13.02
C PHE A 109 6.85 6.44 -12.23
N PHE A 110 5.61 6.17 -11.82
CA PHE A 110 5.29 4.96 -11.05
C PHE A 110 4.91 3.79 -11.96
N HIS A 111 5.46 2.63 -11.68
CA HIS A 111 5.08 1.36 -12.26
C HIS A 111 4.48 0.49 -11.16
N PHE A 112 3.18 0.22 -11.26
CA PHE A 112 2.51 -0.67 -10.34
C PHE A 112 2.46 -2.08 -10.92
N ILE A 113 2.77 -3.07 -10.10
CA ILE A 113 2.63 -4.48 -10.45
C ILE A 113 1.47 -5.03 -9.63
N THR A 114 0.46 -5.58 -10.29
CA THR A 114 -0.70 -6.21 -9.64
C THR A 114 -0.91 -7.62 -10.18
N VAL A 115 -1.37 -8.54 -9.35
CA VAL A 115 -1.63 -9.93 -9.77
C VAL A 115 -3.03 -10.06 -10.39
N GLU A 116 -3.18 -10.95 -11.37
CA GLU A 116 -4.45 -11.12 -12.10
C GLU A 116 -5.61 -11.59 -11.19
N PHE A 117 -5.31 -12.46 -10.22
CA PHE A 117 -6.28 -13.02 -9.26
C PHE A 117 -6.34 -12.23 -7.95
N ASN A 118 -5.98 -10.95 -7.96
CA ASN A 118 -6.07 -10.13 -6.77
C ASN A 118 -7.54 -10.01 -6.31
N SER A 119 -7.77 -9.96 -4.99
CA SER A 119 -9.10 -9.80 -4.43
C SER A 119 -9.79 -8.50 -4.91
N ALA A 120 -9.00 -7.48 -5.27
CA ALA A 120 -9.45 -6.30 -5.99
C ALA A 120 -9.09 -6.37 -7.48
N SER A 121 -10.07 -6.12 -8.36
CA SER A 121 -9.78 -6.08 -9.80
C SER A 121 -8.68 -5.04 -10.14
N PRO A 122 -7.75 -5.34 -11.06
CA PRO A 122 -6.72 -4.39 -11.50
C PRO A 122 -7.28 -3.03 -11.96
N TRP A 123 -8.49 -3.04 -12.52
CA TRP A 123 -9.21 -1.84 -12.92
C TRP A 123 -9.57 -0.96 -11.73
N LEU A 124 -10.11 -1.55 -10.66
CA LEU A 124 -10.48 -0.84 -9.43
C LEU A 124 -9.25 -0.20 -8.76
N LEU A 125 -8.16 -0.94 -8.65
CA LEU A 125 -6.90 -0.42 -8.09
C LEU A 125 -6.37 0.77 -8.89
N ASN A 126 -6.46 0.70 -10.22
CA ASN A 126 -6.11 1.82 -11.11
C ASN A 126 -7.02 3.05 -10.90
N GLN A 127 -8.33 2.84 -10.71
CA GLN A 127 -9.27 3.94 -10.41
C GLN A 127 -8.93 4.62 -9.09
N ILE A 128 -8.65 3.84 -8.04
CA ILE A 128 -8.30 4.39 -6.72
C ILE A 128 -7.01 5.22 -6.79
N VAL A 129 -5.98 4.71 -7.48
CA VAL A 129 -4.72 5.47 -7.63
C VAL A 129 -4.96 6.76 -8.43
N ARG A 130 -5.77 6.70 -9.50
CA ARG A 130 -6.14 7.89 -10.29
C ARG A 130 -6.89 8.92 -9.47
N SER A 131 -7.90 8.50 -8.70
CA SER A 131 -8.72 9.42 -7.91
C SER A 131 -7.93 10.02 -6.74
N THR A 132 -7.00 9.26 -6.16
CA THR A 132 -6.15 9.73 -5.06
C THR A 132 -5.06 10.68 -5.55
N PHE A 133 -4.48 10.44 -6.73
CA PHE A 133 -3.34 11.19 -7.25
C PHE A 133 -3.58 11.71 -8.67
N LEU A 134 -4.31 12.82 -8.80
CA LEU A 134 -4.73 13.37 -10.09
C LEU A 134 -3.57 13.74 -11.05
N SER A 135 -2.43 14.16 -10.51
CA SER A 135 -1.29 14.66 -11.30
C SER A 135 -0.15 13.66 -11.45
N LEU A 136 -0.33 12.42 -10.98
CA LEU A 136 0.74 11.42 -10.93
C LEU A 136 0.82 10.62 -12.23
N LYS A 137 2.03 10.45 -12.75
CA LYS A 137 2.28 9.65 -13.95
C LYS A 137 2.53 8.20 -13.53
N PHE A 138 1.70 7.30 -14.05
CA PHE A 138 1.89 5.89 -13.76
C PHE A 138 1.40 4.94 -14.83
N LYS A 139 1.84 3.69 -14.70
CA LYS A 139 1.35 2.54 -15.46
C LYS A 139 1.15 1.35 -14.55
N VAL A 140 0.01 0.68 -14.69
CA VAL A 140 -0.26 -0.59 -14.01
C VAL A 140 0.09 -1.73 -14.96
N HIS A 141 0.83 -2.71 -14.45
CA HIS A 141 1.21 -3.93 -15.14
C HIS A 141 0.58 -5.12 -14.43
N ILE A 142 -0.06 -5.99 -15.20
CA ILE A 142 -0.67 -7.20 -14.67
C ILE A 142 0.38 -8.31 -14.72
N PHE A 143 0.76 -8.80 -13.55
CA PHE A 143 1.59 -9.97 -13.39
C PHE A 143 0.72 -11.23 -13.53
N LYS A 144 1.08 -12.07 -14.50
CA LYS A 144 0.45 -13.37 -14.75
C LYS A 144 1.38 -14.45 -14.24
N GLU A 145 1.06 -14.99 -13.08
CA GLU A 145 1.87 -16.03 -12.42
C GLU A 145 2.07 -17.26 -13.32
N ASP A 146 1.05 -17.65 -14.08
CA ASP A 146 1.08 -18.79 -15.02
C ASP A 146 2.24 -18.74 -16.02
N LYS A 147 2.72 -17.53 -16.35
CA LYS A 147 3.85 -17.35 -17.28
C LYS A 147 5.20 -17.66 -16.67
N VAL A 148 5.29 -17.66 -15.33
CA VAL A 148 6.56 -17.72 -14.60
C VAL A 148 6.63 -18.93 -13.68
N ILE A 149 5.49 -19.47 -13.25
CA ILE A 149 5.41 -20.60 -12.30
C ILE A 149 6.18 -21.85 -12.79
N ASN A 150 6.15 -22.12 -14.09
CA ASN A 150 6.87 -23.25 -14.69
C ASN A 150 8.33 -22.94 -15.07
N LEU A 151 8.78 -21.69 -14.88
CA LEU A 151 10.14 -21.23 -15.16
C LEU A 151 10.98 -21.09 -13.88
N ILE A 152 10.34 -21.09 -12.71
CA ILE A 152 11.03 -21.01 -11.42
C ILE A 152 11.41 -22.43 -11.00
N SER A 153 12.72 -22.71 -10.99
CA SER A 153 13.28 -23.91 -10.35
C SER A 153 12.79 -23.99 -8.90
N SER A 154 12.29 -25.15 -8.47
CA SER A 154 11.85 -25.41 -7.09
C SER A 154 12.91 -25.07 -6.03
N SER A 155 14.20 -25.09 -6.40
CA SER A 155 15.31 -24.70 -5.52
C SER A 155 15.34 -23.21 -5.14
N ILE A 156 14.78 -22.32 -5.96
CA ILE A 156 14.70 -20.87 -5.67
C ILE A 156 13.48 -20.56 -4.80
N HIS A 157 12.44 -21.38 -4.89
CA HIS A 157 11.19 -21.21 -4.15
C HIS A 157 11.37 -21.38 -2.63
N GLU A 158 12.29 -22.26 -2.21
CA GLU A 158 12.62 -22.48 -0.79
C GLU A 158 13.37 -21.27 -0.18
N ALA A 159 14.22 -20.61 -0.97
CA ALA A 159 14.96 -19.40 -0.54
C ALA A 159 14.08 -18.13 -0.48
N LEU A 160 12.97 -18.09 -1.23
CA LEU A 160 12.00 -16.99 -1.17
C LEU A 160 10.96 -17.18 -0.05
N GLY A 161 10.70 -18.43 0.37
CA GLY A 161 9.80 -18.74 1.49
C GLY A 161 10.41 -18.47 2.87
N ASN A 162 11.74 -18.50 2.98
CA ASN A 162 12.49 -17.99 4.12
C ASN A 162 13.38 -16.84 3.64
N PRO A 163 12.85 -15.61 3.49
CA PRO A 163 13.71 -14.47 3.25
C PRO A 163 14.72 -14.45 4.39
N LEU A 164 16.01 -14.38 4.07
CA LEU A 164 17.08 -14.24 5.05
C LEU A 164 16.87 -12.94 5.82
N ILE A 165 16.03 -13.00 6.85
CA ILE A 165 16.00 -12.03 7.94
C ILE A 165 17.21 -12.41 8.78
N CYS A 166 18.33 -11.72 8.52
CA CYS A 166 19.35 -11.54 9.54
C CYS A 166 18.76 -10.78 10.73
#